data_AF-A0A4Q3TKV3-F1
#
_entry.id   AF-A0A4Q3TKV3-F1
#
_cell.length_a   1.000
_cell.length_b   1.000
_cell.length_c   1.000
_cell.angle_alpha   90.00
_cell.angle_beta   90.00
_cell.angle_gamma   90.00
#
_symmetry.space_group_name_H-M   'P 1'
#
loop_
_entity.id
_entity.type
_entity.pdbx_description
1 polymer ?
#
loop_
_entity_poly.entity_id
_entity_poly.type
_entity_poly.pdbx_seq_one_letter_code
_entity_poly.pdbx_strand_id
1 'polypeptide(L)'
;MNLDTRLNRFRLASRELFNLYFRVEDASGAGTDPEAWGTEERFGEVERILFEKLVLEPMQMGGPTYGRHNAHIQVLLRSGRFARIMLNRDVDSGYWDHPIREVTEDATLEFVSFFDWDQLHYRDHRYVRVFVGAWPSQPAAVGKHALIESQYVRYSEG
;
A
#
# COMPACT_ATOMS: atom_id res chain seq x y z
N MET A 1 17.59 4.43 11.84
CA MET A 1 16.74 4.75 10.66
C MET A 1 15.30 4.59 11.10
N ASN A 2 14.48 5.64 10.97
CA ASN A 2 13.08 5.60 11.40
C ASN A 2 12.19 4.78 10.44
N LEU A 3 10.95 4.51 10.86
CA LEU A 3 9.99 3.74 10.09
C LEU A 3 9.70 4.35 8.71
N ASP A 4 9.49 5.67 8.64
CA ASP A 4 9.25 6.37 7.36
C ASP A 4 10.36 6.10 6.32
N THR A 5 11.61 6.18 6.73
CA THR A 5 12.75 5.92 5.84
C THR A 5 12.80 4.45 5.42
N ARG A 6 12.48 3.51 6.32
CA ARG A 6 12.46 2.07 6.02
C ARG A 6 11.39 1.71 5.01
N LEU A 7 10.16 2.18 5.23
CA LEU A 7 9.05 1.94 4.31
C LEU A 7 9.32 2.53 2.94
N ASN A 8 9.91 3.73 2.87
CA ASN A 8 10.32 4.31 1.59
C ASN A 8 11.43 3.52 0.89
N ARG A 9 12.42 2.98 1.63
CA ARG A 9 13.43 2.09 1.04
C ARG A 9 12.84 0.78 0.54
N PHE A 10 11.96 0.17 1.33
CA PHE A 10 11.22 -1.02 0.92
C PHE A 10 10.39 -0.75 -0.34
N ARG A 11 9.67 0.38 -0.41
CA ARG A 11 8.89 0.81 -1.58
C ARG A 11 9.74 0.84 -2.85
N LEU A 12 10.91 1.46 -2.77
CA LEU A 12 11.82 1.58 -3.91
C LEU A 12 12.44 0.23 -4.26
N ALA A 13 12.92 -0.53 -3.27
CA ALA A 13 13.53 -1.83 -3.50
C ALA A 13 12.55 -2.83 -4.12
N SER A 14 11.33 -2.92 -3.59
CA SER A 14 10.26 -3.76 -4.17
C SER A 14 9.96 -3.36 -5.60
N ARG A 15 9.77 -2.05 -5.86
CA ARG A 15 9.51 -1.53 -7.21
C ARG A 15 10.59 -1.92 -8.20
N GLU A 16 11.85 -1.65 -7.86
CA GLU A 16 12.98 -1.92 -8.76
C GLU A 16 13.15 -3.42 -9.00
N LEU A 17 13.01 -4.24 -7.95
CA LEU A 17 13.11 -5.69 -8.11
C LEU A 17 12.04 -6.22 -9.06
N PHE A 18 10.79 -5.79 -8.89
CA PHE A 18 9.72 -6.20 -9.79
C PHE A 18 10.02 -5.79 -11.23
N ASN A 19 10.24 -4.49 -11.45
CA ASN A 19 10.37 -3.92 -12.78
C ASN A 19 11.58 -4.46 -13.56
N LEU A 20 12.67 -4.83 -12.87
CA LEU A 20 13.89 -5.33 -13.50
C LEU A 20 13.91 -6.86 -13.69
N TYR A 21 13.31 -7.63 -12.78
CA TYR A 21 13.51 -9.07 -12.73
C TYR A 21 12.24 -9.92 -12.83
N PHE A 22 11.08 -9.35 -12.54
CA PHE A 22 9.80 -10.09 -12.48
C PHE A 22 8.75 -9.58 -13.47
N ARG A 23 8.95 -8.38 -14.04
CA ARG A 23 8.08 -7.88 -15.10
C ARG A 23 8.27 -8.69 -16.37
N VAL A 24 7.16 -9.20 -16.92
CA VAL A 24 7.12 -9.86 -18.23
C VAL A 24 6.77 -8.82 -19.30
N GLU A 25 7.57 -8.75 -20.37
CA GLU A 25 7.29 -7.87 -21.52
C GLU A 25 6.05 -8.38 -22.28
N ASP A 26 5.24 -7.46 -22.82
CA ASP A 26 4.00 -7.77 -23.58
C ASP A 26 2.89 -8.55 -22.84
N ALA A 27 2.88 -8.53 -21.50
CA ALA A 27 1.82 -9.13 -20.67
C ALA A 27 0.40 -8.60 -20.97
N SER A 28 0.28 -7.48 -21.69
CA SER A 28 -0.97 -6.84 -22.13
C SER A 28 -1.59 -7.46 -23.40
N GLY A 29 -0.94 -8.43 -24.03
CA GLY A 29 -1.42 -9.09 -25.25
C GLY A 29 -2.46 -10.19 -24.99
N ALA A 30 -3.70 -9.82 -24.70
CA ALA A 30 -4.88 -10.69 -24.75
C ALA A 30 -4.81 -12.01 -23.95
N GLY A 31 -5.02 -11.90 -22.63
CA GLY A 31 -5.60 -12.97 -21.83
C GLY A 31 -4.61 -14.00 -21.29
N THR A 32 -4.44 -13.98 -19.96
CA THR A 32 -3.88 -15.10 -19.18
C THR A 32 -2.58 -15.63 -19.74
N ASP A 33 -1.52 -14.82 -19.78
CA ASP A 33 -0.19 -15.40 -19.77
C ASP A 33 0.02 -16.03 -18.37
N PRO A 34 -0.02 -17.37 -18.23
CA PRO A 34 0.13 -18.03 -16.94
C PRO A 34 1.54 -17.79 -16.38
N GLU A 35 2.51 -17.48 -17.25
CA GLU A 35 3.87 -17.12 -16.85
C GLU A 35 3.91 -15.75 -16.16
N ALA A 36 3.17 -14.76 -16.66
CA ALA A 36 3.09 -13.45 -16.03
C ALA A 36 2.47 -13.54 -14.61
N TRP A 37 1.36 -14.24 -14.45
CA TRP A 37 0.74 -14.46 -13.14
C TRP A 37 1.59 -15.34 -12.22
N GLY A 38 2.22 -16.40 -12.74
CA GLY A 38 3.16 -17.21 -11.95
C GLY A 38 4.40 -16.44 -11.53
N THR A 39 4.81 -15.42 -12.29
CA THR A 39 5.91 -14.52 -11.92
C THR A 39 5.47 -13.50 -10.88
N GLU A 40 4.25 -12.97 -10.99
CA GLU A 40 3.62 -12.13 -9.98
C GLU A 40 3.51 -12.84 -8.63
N GLU A 41 3.03 -14.08 -8.60
CA GLU A 41 2.90 -14.87 -7.37
C GLU A 41 4.27 -15.09 -6.70
N ARG A 42 5.29 -15.46 -7.49
CA ARG A 42 6.67 -15.61 -7.00
C ARG A 42 7.22 -14.29 -6.47
N PHE A 43 6.91 -13.17 -7.13
CA PHE A 43 7.32 -11.87 -6.64
C PHE A 43 6.65 -11.51 -5.31
N GLY A 44 5.37 -11.82 -5.13
CA GLY A 44 4.66 -11.62 -3.86
C GLY A 44 5.34 -12.30 -2.68
N GLU A 45 5.92 -13.50 -2.88
CA GLU A 45 6.72 -14.17 -1.85
C GLU A 45 8.00 -13.41 -1.51
N VAL A 46 8.73 -12.93 -2.52
CA VAL A 46 9.95 -12.13 -2.36
C VAL A 46 9.63 -10.81 -1.67
N GLU A 47 8.56 -10.13 -2.09
CA GLU A 47 8.12 -8.85 -1.54
C GLU A 47 7.76 -8.98 -0.06
N ARG A 48 7.10 -10.08 0.34
CA ARG A 48 6.81 -10.38 1.73
C ARG A 48 8.07 -10.51 2.59
N ILE A 49 9.07 -11.25 2.10
CA ILE A 49 10.36 -11.41 2.80
C ILE A 49 11.10 -10.07 2.85
N LEU A 50 11.07 -9.31 1.76
CA LEU A 50 11.72 -8.00 1.68
C LEU A 50 11.12 -7.03 2.71
N PHE A 51 9.80 -7.00 2.86
CA PHE A 51 9.12 -6.20 3.87
C PHE A 51 9.52 -6.60 5.29
N GLU A 52 9.52 -7.90 5.59
CA GLU A 52 9.93 -8.44 6.88
C GLU A 52 11.37 -8.01 7.23
N LYS A 53 12.31 -8.20 6.31
CA LYS A 53 13.74 -7.94 6.53
C LYS A 53 14.12 -6.46 6.51
N LEU A 54 13.43 -5.62 5.75
CA LEU A 54 13.76 -4.20 5.65
C LEU A 54 12.99 -3.32 6.65
N VAL A 55 11.78 -3.74 7.03
CA VAL A 55 10.85 -2.95 7.84
C VAL A 55 10.62 -3.59 9.22
N LEU A 56 10.06 -4.80 9.30
CA LEU A 56 9.58 -5.35 10.57
C LEU A 56 10.72 -5.73 11.53
N GLU A 57 11.64 -6.62 11.12
CA GLU A 57 12.73 -7.09 11.99
C GLU A 57 13.62 -5.95 12.48
N PRO A 58 14.05 -5.00 11.64
CA PRO A 58 14.93 -3.93 12.11
C PRO A 58 14.24 -2.89 12.99
N MET A 59 12.91 -2.82 12.96
CA MET A 59 12.11 -2.02 13.88
C MET A 59 11.72 -2.83 15.13
N GLN A 60 12.08 -4.12 15.20
CA GLN A 60 11.68 -5.05 16.25
C GLN A 60 10.16 -5.10 16.43
N MET A 61 9.42 -4.85 15.34
CA MET A 61 7.97 -4.87 15.33
C MET A 61 7.50 -6.27 14.96
N GLY A 62 6.61 -6.83 15.79
CA GLY A 62 5.72 -7.87 15.33
C GLY A 62 4.71 -7.30 14.34
N GLY A 63 4.04 -8.15 13.59
CA GLY A 63 2.99 -7.70 12.69
C GLY A 63 2.67 -8.75 11.64
N PRO A 64 1.60 -8.53 10.88
CA PRO A 64 1.25 -9.42 9.80
C PRO A 64 2.19 -9.23 8.61
N THR A 65 2.14 -10.20 7.70
CA THR A 65 2.88 -10.17 6.45
C THR A 65 2.45 -9.01 5.56
N TYR A 66 3.33 -8.57 4.64
CA TYR A 66 2.99 -7.54 3.66
C TYR A 66 1.68 -7.85 2.90
N GLY A 67 0.90 -6.82 2.60
CA GLY A 67 -0.43 -6.96 1.97
C GLY A 67 -1.57 -7.21 2.95
N ARG A 68 -1.28 -7.41 4.24
CA ARG A 68 -2.27 -7.47 5.32
C ARG A 68 -2.29 -6.16 6.10
N HIS A 69 -3.46 -5.80 6.59
CA HIS A 69 -3.63 -4.65 7.47
C HIS A 69 -2.71 -4.76 8.70
N ASN A 70 -1.84 -3.77 8.91
CA ASN A 70 -0.91 -3.68 10.03
C ASN A 70 -1.17 -2.41 10.87
N ALA A 71 -1.86 -2.57 12.01
CA ALA A 71 -2.18 -1.50 12.94
C ALA A 71 -0.95 -0.88 13.65
N HIS A 72 0.19 -1.57 13.65
CA HIS A 72 1.43 -1.06 14.25
C HIS A 72 2.14 -0.01 13.36
N ILE A 73 1.65 0.18 12.13
CA ILE A 73 2.21 1.14 11.17
C ILE A 73 1.11 2.15 10.83
N GLN A 74 1.18 3.31 11.46
CA GLN A 74 0.27 4.42 11.18
C GLN A 74 0.73 5.19 9.94
N VAL A 75 -0.24 5.59 9.13
CA VAL A 75 -0.05 6.39 7.92
C VAL A 75 -0.59 7.79 8.19
N LEU A 76 0.33 8.72 8.40
CA LEU A 76 0.00 10.10 8.72
C LEU A 76 0.10 10.98 7.49
N LEU A 77 -0.67 12.06 7.44
CA LEU A 77 -0.46 13.10 6.44
C LEU A 77 0.94 13.70 6.62
N ARG A 78 1.66 13.84 5.51
CA ARG A 78 3.03 14.40 5.50
C ARG A 78 3.00 15.89 5.81
N SER A 79 2.00 16.59 5.28
CA SER A 79 1.84 18.04 5.42
C SER A 79 0.37 18.44 5.23
N GLY A 80 -0.05 19.51 5.91
CA GLY A 80 -1.40 20.05 5.78
C GLY A 80 -2.42 19.34 6.66
N ARG A 81 -3.67 19.80 6.60
CA ARG A 81 -4.80 19.26 7.37
C ARG A 81 -5.61 18.21 6.62
N PHE A 82 -5.39 18.08 5.31
CA PHE A 82 -6.10 17.15 4.45
C PHE A 82 -5.24 16.68 3.28
N ALA A 83 -5.60 15.54 2.70
CA ALA A 83 -5.03 15.01 1.45
C ALA A 83 -6.11 14.34 0.60
N ARG A 84 -5.88 14.26 -0.72
CA ARG A 84 -6.78 13.51 -1.61
C ARG A 84 -6.74 12.02 -1.29
N ILE A 85 -7.91 11.39 -1.30
CA ILE A 85 -8.09 9.97 -1.02
C ILE A 85 -9.08 9.34 -2.00
N MET A 86 -8.86 8.08 -2.33
CA MET A 86 -9.84 7.24 -3.01
C MET A 86 -10.25 6.13 -2.06
N LEU A 87 -11.50 6.14 -1.59
CA LEU A 87 -12.02 5.11 -0.70
C LEU A 87 -12.77 4.05 -1.52
N ASN A 88 -12.70 2.81 -1.05
CA ASN A 88 -13.57 1.76 -1.54
C ASN A 88 -15.04 2.13 -1.31
N ARG A 89 -15.91 1.83 -2.28
CA ARG A 89 -17.36 2.00 -2.18
C ARG A 89 -17.92 1.21 -1.00
N ASP A 90 -17.59 -0.07 -0.93
CA ASP A 90 -17.97 -1.01 0.13
C ASP A 90 -16.71 -1.68 0.68
N VAL A 91 -16.81 -2.33 1.85
CA VAL A 91 -15.65 -3.04 2.42
C VAL A 91 -15.14 -4.07 1.40
N ASP A 92 -13.85 -3.98 1.07
CA ASP A 92 -13.16 -4.86 0.11
C ASP A 92 -13.79 -5.00 -1.30
N SER A 93 -14.52 -3.99 -1.78
CA SER A 93 -15.20 -4.07 -3.08
C SER A 93 -14.29 -3.98 -4.31
N GLY A 94 -13.11 -3.38 -4.16
CA GLY A 94 -12.21 -3.06 -5.28
C GLY A 94 -12.69 -1.89 -6.17
N TYR A 95 -13.84 -1.28 -5.85
CA TYR A 95 -14.35 -0.09 -6.53
C TYR A 95 -14.00 1.16 -5.72
N TRP A 96 -13.11 2.01 -6.25
CA TRP A 96 -12.51 3.15 -5.54
C TRP A 96 -13.22 4.49 -5.81
N ASP A 97 -14.54 4.50 -5.78
CA ASP A 97 -15.37 5.63 -6.21
C ASP A 97 -16.31 6.17 -5.14
N HIS A 98 -16.01 5.90 -3.86
CA HIS A 98 -16.75 6.47 -2.75
C HIS A 98 -16.83 8.03 -2.84
N PRO A 99 -17.93 8.67 -2.41
CA PRO A 99 -18.11 10.12 -2.53
C PRO A 99 -17.09 10.97 -1.76
N ILE A 100 -16.51 10.43 -0.68
CA ILE A 100 -15.47 11.11 0.11
C ILE A 100 -14.16 11.13 -0.71
N ARG A 101 -13.64 12.34 -0.96
CA ARG A 101 -12.45 12.57 -1.80
C ARG A 101 -11.26 13.14 -1.05
N GLU A 102 -11.43 13.51 0.22
CA GLU A 102 -10.37 14.07 1.06
C GLU A 102 -10.38 13.39 2.42
N VAL A 103 -9.19 13.10 2.93
CA VAL A 103 -8.96 12.61 4.28
C VAL A 103 -8.33 13.69 5.13
N THR A 104 -8.72 13.77 6.39
CA THR A 104 -8.29 14.77 7.36
C THR A 104 -7.42 14.14 8.46
N GLU A 105 -6.70 14.98 9.20
CA GLU A 105 -5.76 14.54 10.25
C GLU A 105 -6.41 13.84 11.46
N ASP A 106 -7.74 13.91 11.60
CA ASP A 106 -8.50 13.18 12.63
C ASP A 106 -8.77 11.71 12.27
N ALA A 107 -8.36 11.26 11.07
CA ALA A 107 -8.43 9.86 10.68
C ALA A 107 -7.23 9.06 11.20
N THR A 108 -7.50 7.91 11.81
CA THR A 108 -6.51 6.86 12.08
C THR A 108 -6.42 5.96 10.86
N LEU A 109 -5.28 6.00 10.18
CA LEU A 109 -5.02 5.24 8.96
C LEU A 109 -3.88 4.26 9.20
N GLU A 110 -4.11 3.01 8.84
CA GLU A 110 -3.20 1.91 9.13
C GLU A 110 -2.67 1.32 7.82
N PHE A 111 -1.37 1.01 7.77
CA PHE A 111 -0.73 0.55 6.54
C PHE A 111 -1.20 -0.84 6.12
N VAL A 112 -1.37 -1.04 4.81
CA VAL A 112 -1.67 -2.36 4.22
C VAL A 112 -0.58 -2.74 3.22
N SER A 113 -0.38 -1.91 2.21
CA SER A 113 0.61 -2.14 1.14
C SER A 113 0.85 -0.88 0.32
N PHE A 114 1.88 -0.90 -0.53
CA PHE A 114 1.88 -0.06 -1.72
C PHE A 114 0.93 -0.66 -2.77
N PHE A 115 0.45 0.18 -3.68
CA PHE A 115 -0.60 -0.17 -4.62
C PHE A 115 -0.31 0.39 -6.01
N ASP A 116 -0.45 -0.48 -7.01
CA ASP A 116 -0.49 -0.18 -8.43
C ASP A 116 -1.78 -0.77 -9.02
N TRP A 117 -2.35 -0.08 -10.00
CA TRP A 117 -3.59 -0.50 -10.67
C TRP A 117 -3.40 -1.73 -11.56
N ASP A 118 -2.26 -1.78 -12.23
CA ASP A 118 -1.87 -2.87 -13.09
C ASP A 118 -0.71 -3.60 -12.42
N GLN A 119 -0.97 -4.82 -11.96
CA GLN A 119 0.01 -5.63 -11.23
C GLN A 119 1.06 -6.25 -12.15
N LEU A 120 0.74 -6.44 -13.43
CA LEU A 120 1.60 -7.10 -14.41
C LEU A 120 2.47 -6.12 -15.20
N HIS A 121 2.06 -4.85 -15.24
CA HIS A 121 2.82 -3.80 -15.88
C HIS A 121 3.83 -3.14 -14.93
N TYR A 122 4.56 -2.16 -15.45
CA TYR A 122 5.51 -1.35 -14.68
C TYR A 122 4.87 -0.77 -13.41
N ARG A 123 5.47 -1.05 -12.27
CA ARG A 123 5.06 -0.53 -10.96
C ARG A 123 5.70 0.82 -10.70
N ASP A 124 4.91 1.77 -10.21
CA ASP A 124 5.40 3.05 -9.72
C ASP A 124 5.26 3.18 -8.19
N HIS A 125 4.46 2.32 -7.55
CA HIS A 125 4.08 2.41 -6.14
C HIS A 125 3.61 3.83 -5.76
N ARG A 126 2.86 4.47 -6.67
CA ARG A 126 2.35 5.83 -6.48
C ARG A 126 1.39 5.90 -5.32
N TYR A 127 0.59 4.86 -5.08
CA TYR A 127 -0.38 4.84 -4.00
C TYR A 127 0.08 3.96 -2.84
N VAL A 128 -0.33 4.35 -1.63
CA VAL A 128 -0.37 3.48 -0.46
C VAL A 128 -1.83 3.06 -0.23
N ARG A 129 -2.06 1.76 -0.06
CA ARG A 129 -3.31 1.22 0.45
C ARG A 129 -3.29 1.29 1.97
N VAL A 130 -4.31 1.93 2.53
CA VAL A 130 -4.53 2.05 3.97
C VAL A 130 -5.84 1.38 4.37
N PHE A 131 -5.95 1.03 5.64
CA PHE A 131 -7.18 0.67 6.31
C PHE A 131 -7.61 1.85 7.20
N VAL A 132 -8.90 2.19 7.20
CA VAL A 132 -9.45 3.27 8.04
C VAL A 132 -9.87 2.69 9.39
N GLY A 133 -9.01 2.80 10.40
CA GLY A 133 -9.28 2.30 11.74
C GLY A 133 -10.28 3.16 12.52
N ALA A 134 -10.17 4.48 12.40
CA ALA A 134 -11.10 5.44 12.99
C ALA A 134 -11.15 6.72 12.16
N TRP A 135 -12.32 7.36 12.10
CA TRP A 135 -12.45 8.69 11.48
C TRP A 135 -13.70 9.40 12.03
N PRO A 136 -13.59 10.17 13.11
CA PRO A 136 -14.73 10.75 13.81
C PRO A 136 -15.62 11.64 12.94
N SER A 137 -15.02 12.42 12.04
CA SER A 137 -15.76 13.27 11.10
C SER A 137 -16.42 12.50 9.94
N GLN A 138 -16.02 11.25 9.68
CA GLN A 138 -16.54 10.42 8.59
C GLN A 138 -16.73 8.95 9.05
N PRO A 139 -17.64 8.66 9.99
CA PRO A 139 -17.78 7.32 10.58
C PRO A 139 -18.17 6.25 9.56
N ALA A 140 -18.82 6.63 8.44
CA ALA A 140 -19.16 5.72 7.36
C ALA A 140 -17.95 5.16 6.60
N ALA A 141 -16.77 5.80 6.73
CA ALA A 141 -15.53 5.34 6.11
C ALA A 141 -14.78 4.28 6.93
N VAL A 142 -15.11 4.13 8.21
CA VAL A 142 -14.42 3.20 9.12
C VAL A 142 -14.58 1.75 8.64
N GLY A 143 -13.49 1.00 8.71
CA GLY A 143 -13.41 -0.38 8.22
C GLY A 143 -13.18 -0.53 6.72
N LYS A 144 -13.15 0.58 5.96
CA LYS A 144 -12.87 0.55 4.51
C LYS A 144 -11.38 0.64 4.23
N HIS A 145 -11.01 0.18 3.04
CA HIS A 145 -9.70 0.48 2.46
C HIS A 145 -9.74 1.78 1.67
N ALA A 146 -8.59 2.44 1.61
CA ALA A 146 -8.41 3.64 0.82
C ALA A 146 -7.02 3.73 0.19
N LEU A 147 -6.90 4.57 -0.84
CA LEU A 147 -5.65 4.87 -1.54
C LEU A 147 -5.30 6.35 -1.35
N ILE A 148 -4.06 6.61 -0.97
CA ILE A 148 -3.47 7.95 -0.88
C ILE A 148 -2.16 7.93 -1.64
N GLU A 149 -1.80 8.99 -2.36
CA GLU A 149 -0.48 9.03 -3.00
C GLU A 149 0.63 9.05 -1.94
N SER A 150 1.68 8.25 -2.16
CA SER A 150 2.78 8.04 -1.23
C SER A 150 3.53 9.33 -0.89
N GLN A 151 3.55 10.31 -1.79
CA GLN A 151 4.16 11.62 -1.54
C GLN A 151 3.45 12.45 -0.47
N TYR A 152 2.14 12.22 -0.25
CA TYR A 152 1.35 12.98 0.72
C TYR A 152 1.32 12.36 2.12
N VAL A 153 1.96 11.21 2.32
CA VAL A 153 1.94 10.49 3.60
C VAL A 153 3.33 10.30 4.15
N ARG A 154 3.41 10.06 5.45
CA ARG A 154 4.60 9.58 6.18
C ARG A 154 4.20 8.45 7.13
N TYR A 155 5.17 7.67 7.57
CA TYR A 155 4.90 6.50 8.40
C TYR A 155 5.46 6.64 9.82
N SER A 156 4.68 6.24 10.81
CA SER A 156 5.09 6.18 12.23
C SER A 156 4.66 4.88 12.86
N GLU A 157 5.35 4.51 13.94
CA GLU A 157 4.90 3.45 14.84
C GLU A 157 3.52 3.82 15.41
N GLY A 158 2.62 2.84 15.50
CA GLY A 158 1.27 2.98 16.03
C GLY A 158 1.16 2.74 17.53
#